data_AF-A0A1F9UER4-F1
#
_entry.id   AF-A0A1F9UER4-F1
#
_cell.length_a   1.000
_cell.length_b   1.000
_cell.length_c   1.000
_cell.angle_alpha   90.00
_cell.angle_beta   90.00
_cell.angle_gamma   90.00
#
_symmetry.space_group_name_H-M   'P 1'
#
loop_
_entity.id
_entity.type
_entity.pdbx_description
1 polymer ?
#
loop_
_entity_poly.entity_id
_entity_poly.type
_entity_poly.pdbx_seq_one_letter_code
_entity_poly.pdbx_strand_id
1 'polypeptide(L)'
;MRTSIYWKAAGVCLAGALLLLTAPFMLLLRPASAAAIHKELVYLSLIDRYIRPGDAPLQQVYDLFTFTRMHEFMYKGYPVIDKDPLNDLVRGIGWCDQQANLIVTLAQRLGIKGHILALHRKGVSVSQHSVAEVEIGGRWFMFDPSLARIYRNRSTGSVMSAREIQDAVTAGRFSDLINIVEPGEQAGLDLYAGPFRPFGVNYNQIGVLRALVRSLARLDHRLFGRLFTRVYQDAYFALYDRGRAPDDLYRRAKLYYLTGRYEKADATFAEVLAAPKPFWDRGSALLWRGVNLYRMHRYPESLRTLEELRSYVNGIPPRQGGVDVPRVGTFVINLYQELNCFALGRPREAKRYAAENQESILYRKWIARKLLANSLIQPS
;
A
#
# COMPACT_ATOMS: atom_id res chain seq x y z
N MET A 1 55.19 6.55 -17.58
CA MET A 1 53.99 6.25 -18.39
C MET A 1 52.84 5.59 -17.60
N ARG A 2 53.06 4.58 -16.75
CA ARG A 2 51.97 3.89 -16.02
C ARG A 2 51.12 4.80 -15.10
N THR A 3 51.72 5.78 -14.44
CA THR A 3 51.02 6.72 -13.55
C THR A 3 49.97 7.58 -14.27
N SER A 4 50.20 7.96 -15.54
CA SER A 4 49.26 8.78 -16.31
C SER A 4 47.95 8.05 -16.64
N ILE A 5 48.00 6.72 -16.79
CA ILE A 5 46.81 5.92 -17.12
C ILE A 5 45.87 5.83 -15.91
N TYR A 6 46.40 5.67 -14.69
CA TYR A 6 45.59 5.60 -13.47
C TYR A 6 44.85 6.91 -13.19
N TRP A 7 45.49 8.06 -13.35
CA TRP A 7 44.84 9.36 -13.15
C TRP A 7 43.72 9.62 -14.15
N LYS A 8 43.89 9.19 -15.41
CA LYS A 8 42.83 9.28 -16.43
C LYS A 8 41.64 8.38 -16.09
N ALA A 9 41.90 7.13 -15.69
CA ALA A 9 40.85 6.19 -15.28
C ALA A 9 40.09 6.70 -14.05
N ALA A 10 40.82 7.17 -13.02
CA ALA A 10 40.22 7.74 -11.81
C ALA A 10 39.36 8.98 -12.13
N GLY A 11 39.84 9.86 -13.02
CA GLY A 11 39.09 11.03 -13.47
C GLY A 11 37.78 10.67 -14.17
N VAL A 12 37.80 9.68 -15.07
CA VAL A 12 36.60 9.19 -15.77
C VAL A 12 35.61 8.56 -14.78
N CYS A 13 36.09 7.74 -13.84
CA CYS A 13 35.23 7.14 -12.81
C CYS A 13 34.60 8.21 -11.91
N LEU A 14 35.36 9.22 -11.50
CA LEU A 14 34.86 10.31 -10.66
C LEU A 14 33.80 11.15 -11.41
N ALA A 15 34.06 11.48 -12.68
CA ALA A 15 33.11 12.21 -13.51
C ALA A 15 31.82 11.40 -13.72
N GLY A 16 31.94 10.09 -13.96
CA GLY A 16 30.79 9.18 -14.07
C GLY A 16 29.98 9.11 -12.77
N ALA A 17 30.64 8.98 -11.62
CA ALA A 17 29.99 8.98 -10.32
C ALA A 17 29.28 10.31 -10.02
N LEU A 18 29.91 11.44 -10.34
CA LEU A 18 29.31 12.77 -10.19
C LEU A 18 28.10 12.95 -11.10
N LEU A 19 28.17 12.48 -12.35
CA LEU A 19 27.05 12.51 -13.28
C LEU A 19 25.87 11.67 -12.76
N LEU A 20 26.14 10.46 -12.27
CA LEU A 20 25.12 9.60 -11.67
C LEU A 20 24.46 10.27 -10.47
N LEU A 21 25.24 10.87 -9.57
CA LEU A 21 24.73 11.58 -8.41
C LEU A 21 23.89 12.82 -8.76
N THR A 22 24.29 13.57 -9.79
CA THR A 22 23.68 14.87 -10.12
C THR A 22 22.53 14.77 -11.14
N ALA A 23 22.55 13.78 -12.03
CA ALA A 23 21.55 13.63 -13.10
C ALA A 23 20.09 13.59 -12.57
N PRO A 24 19.77 12.87 -11.47
CA PRO A 24 18.42 12.89 -10.91
C PRO A 24 18.01 14.28 -10.42
N PHE A 25 18.93 15.04 -9.80
CA PHE A 25 18.66 16.39 -9.34
C PHE A 25 18.52 17.38 -10.50
N MET A 26 19.22 17.17 -11.62
CA MET A 26 18.96 17.96 -12.84
C MET A 26 17.53 17.73 -13.37
N LEU A 27 16.97 16.54 -13.18
CA LEU A 27 15.59 16.23 -13.55
C LEU A 27 14.56 16.87 -12.61
N LEU A 28 14.96 17.39 -11.45
CA LEU A 28 14.11 18.27 -10.62
C LEU A 28 13.80 19.61 -11.28
N LEU A 29 14.42 19.96 -12.41
CA LEU A 29 14.05 21.15 -13.17
C LEU A 29 12.82 20.91 -14.08
N ARG A 30 12.42 19.65 -14.28
CA ARG A 30 11.29 19.25 -15.12
C ARG A 30 10.19 18.61 -14.27
N PRO A 31 9.05 19.28 -14.01
CA PRO A 31 8.04 18.81 -13.06
C PRO A 31 7.57 17.37 -13.27
N ALA A 32 7.31 16.99 -14.53
CA ALA A 32 6.86 15.64 -14.87
C ALA A 32 7.92 14.56 -14.60
N SER A 33 9.19 14.85 -14.89
CA SER A 33 10.32 13.95 -14.59
C SER A 33 10.54 13.89 -13.08
N ALA A 34 10.50 15.03 -12.41
CA ALA A 34 10.68 15.14 -10.98
C ALA A 34 9.67 14.27 -10.20
N ALA A 35 8.38 14.40 -10.57
CA ALA A 35 7.29 13.62 -10.00
C ALA A 35 7.42 12.12 -10.32
N ALA A 36 7.91 11.76 -11.50
CA ALA A 36 8.13 10.37 -11.89
C ALA A 36 9.25 9.71 -11.07
N ILE A 37 10.37 10.39 -10.84
CA ILE A 37 11.45 9.91 -9.97
C ILE A 37 10.96 9.78 -8.54
N HIS A 38 10.33 10.84 -8.01
CA HIS A 38 9.83 10.85 -6.64
C HIS A 38 8.89 9.66 -6.38
N LYS A 39 7.96 9.43 -7.30
CA LYS A 39 7.03 8.29 -7.28
C LYS A 39 7.76 6.95 -7.30
N GLU A 40 8.75 6.77 -8.18
CA GLU A 40 9.53 5.52 -8.23
C GLU A 40 10.31 5.29 -6.92
N LEU A 41 10.95 6.32 -6.37
CA LEU A 41 11.68 6.23 -5.10
C LEU A 41 10.76 5.89 -3.92
N VAL A 42 9.52 6.40 -3.91
CA VAL A 42 8.53 6.01 -2.89
C VAL A 42 8.20 4.53 -3.00
N TYR A 43 7.93 4.02 -4.21
CA TYR A 43 7.65 2.59 -4.38
C TYR A 43 8.82 1.69 -3.97
N LEU A 44 10.05 2.06 -4.32
CA LEU A 44 11.24 1.31 -3.91
C LEU A 44 11.41 1.32 -2.38
N SER A 45 11.18 2.48 -1.75
CA SER A 45 11.24 2.60 -0.27
C SER A 45 10.15 1.78 0.43
N LEU A 46 8.99 1.60 -0.19
CA LEU A 46 7.93 0.71 0.31
C LEU A 46 8.38 -0.75 0.20
N ILE A 47 8.93 -1.16 -0.93
CA ILE A 47 9.45 -2.51 -1.14
C ILE A 47 10.52 -2.84 -0.09
N ASP A 48 11.55 -2.01 0.05
CA ASP A 48 12.63 -2.19 1.03
C ASP A 48 12.14 -2.32 2.47
N ARG A 49 11.02 -1.68 2.79
CA ARG A 49 10.48 -1.64 4.15
C ARG A 49 9.54 -2.79 4.47
N TYR A 50 8.74 -3.21 3.50
CA TYR A 50 7.66 -4.18 3.75
C TYR A 50 7.99 -5.58 3.21
N ILE A 51 8.97 -5.71 2.33
CA ILE A 51 9.40 -6.98 1.75
C ILE A 51 10.76 -7.34 2.33
N ARG A 52 10.91 -8.54 2.88
CA ARG A 52 12.21 -8.96 3.43
C ARG A 52 13.12 -9.43 2.31
N PRO A 53 14.40 -9.02 2.32
CA PRO A 53 15.38 -9.59 1.41
C PRO A 53 15.42 -11.12 1.52
N GLY A 54 15.32 -11.81 0.39
CA GLY A 54 15.37 -13.28 0.32
C GLY A 54 14.03 -13.99 0.50
N ASP A 55 12.93 -13.28 0.82
CA ASP A 55 11.60 -13.91 0.85
C ASP A 55 11.25 -14.51 -0.52
N ALA A 56 10.62 -15.69 -0.51
CA ALA A 56 10.13 -16.33 -1.74
C ALA A 56 9.10 -15.44 -2.45
N PRO A 57 9.03 -15.41 -3.80
CA PRO A 57 8.15 -14.48 -4.52
C PRO A 57 6.69 -14.50 -4.09
N LEU A 58 6.13 -15.67 -3.79
CA LEU A 58 4.75 -15.78 -3.27
C LEU A 58 4.60 -15.09 -1.91
N GLN A 59 5.59 -15.21 -1.03
CA GLN A 59 5.61 -14.53 0.25
C GLN A 59 5.70 -13.00 0.08
N GLN A 60 6.50 -12.54 -0.88
CA GLN A 60 6.57 -11.10 -1.19
C GLN A 60 5.20 -10.56 -1.62
N VAL A 61 4.47 -11.27 -2.48
CA VAL A 61 3.12 -10.86 -2.91
C VAL A 61 2.11 -10.90 -1.76
N TYR A 62 2.22 -11.89 -0.87
CA TYR A 62 1.44 -11.90 0.38
C TYR A 62 1.66 -10.63 1.20
N ASP A 63 2.90 -10.18 1.35
CA ASP A 63 3.22 -8.98 2.11
C ASP A 63 2.73 -7.70 1.40
N LEU A 64 2.77 -7.67 0.06
CA LEU A 64 2.13 -6.60 -0.74
C LEU A 64 0.61 -6.56 -0.58
N PHE A 65 -0.03 -7.73 -0.56
CA PHE A 65 -1.47 -7.86 -0.31
C PHE A 65 -1.83 -7.33 1.08
N THR A 66 -1.10 -7.75 2.12
CA THR A 66 -1.30 -7.22 3.48
C THR A 66 -1.12 -5.71 3.50
N PHE A 67 -0.04 -5.23 2.89
CA PHE A 67 0.29 -3.81 2.85
C PHE A 67 -0.86 -3.02 2.23
N THR A 68 -1.33 -3.42 1.06
CA THR A 68 -2.42 -2.77 0.32
C THR A 68 -3.68 -2.70 1.18
N ARG A 69 -4.13 -3.83 1.74
CA ARG A 69 -5.34 -3.89 2.57
C ARG A 69 -5.24 -3.08 3.87
N MET A 70 -4.02 -2.88 4.37
CA MET A 70 -3.74 -2.05 5.54
C MET A 70 -3.61 -0.57 5.23
N HIS A 71 -3.48 -0.18 3.96
CA HIS A 71 -3.19 1.19 3.55
C HIS A 71 -4.17 1.84 2.59
N GLU A 72 -5.02 1.05 1.93
CA GLU A 72 -6.08 1.55 1.07
C GLU A 72 -7.42 0.99 1.53
N PHE A 73 -8.41 1.88 1.66
CA PHE A 73 -9.74 1.54 2.13
C PHE A 73 -10.79 1.97 1.11
N MET A 74 -11.86 1.19 0.99
CA MET A 74 -13.03 1.64 0.22
C MET A 74 -13.90 2.53 1.12
N TYR A 75 -14.11 3.78 0.70
CA TYR A 75 -14.98 4.71 1.41
C TYR A 75 -16.23 5.02 0.56
N LYS A 76 -17.40 4.53 0.98
CA LYS A 76 -18.66 4.77 0.26
C LYS A 76 -18.99 6.27 0.29
N GLY A 77 -19.14 6.87 -0.89
CA GLY A 77 -19.43 8.30 -1.04
C GLY A 77 -18.20 9.20 -1.18
N TYR A 78 -16.99 8.63 -1.15
CA TYR A 78 -15.80 9.34 -1.60
C TYR A 78 -15.68 9.21 -3.13
N PRO A 79 -15.25 10.23 -3.88
CA PRO A 79 -15.15 10.14 -5.32
C PRO A 79 -14.05 9.16 -5.74
N VAL A 80 -14.32 8.39 -6.80
CA VAL A 80 -13.30 7.68 -7.55
C VAL A 80 -12.39 8.73 -8.18
N ILE A 81 -11.08 8.61 -7.98
CA ILE A 81 -10.09 9.48 -8.61
C ILE A 81 -9.06 8.59 -9.28
N ASP A 82 -9.23 8.37 -10.57
CA ASP A 82 -8.35 7.50 -11.37
C ASP A 82 -7.13 8.30 -11.84
N LYS A 83 -6.13 8.40 -10.97
CA LYS A 83 -4.85 9.04 -11.30
C LYS A 83 -3.75 8.00 -11.44
N ASP A 84 -3.32 7.42 -10.32
CA ASP A 84 -2.28 6.42 -10.26
C ASP A 84 -2.19 5.79 -8.85
N PRO A 85 -1.56 4.61 -8.70
CA PRO A 85 -1.53 3.90 -7.42
C PRO A 85 -0.90 4.68 -6.26
N LEU A 86 0.07 5.57 -6.50
CA LEU A 86 0.65 6.36 -5.42
C LEU A 86 -0.36 7.41 -4.93
N ASN A 87 -1.16 7.97 -5.84
CA ASN A 87 -2.21 8.91 -5.44
C ASN A 87 -3.24 8.24 -4.51
N ASP A 88 -3.67 7.03 -4.84
CA ASP A 88 -4.68 6.29 -4.08
C ASP A 88 -4.12 5.84 -2.72
N LEU A 89 -2.87 5.36 -2.71
CA LEU A 89 -2.13 5.04 -1.49
C LEU A 89 -1.92 6.26 -0.58
N VAL A 90 -1.65 7.44 -1.16
CA VAL A 90 -1.49 8.69 -0.42
C VAL A 90 -2.83 9.18 0.13
N ARG A 91 -3.94 8.99 -0.60
CA ARG A 91 -5.28 9.25 -0.03
C ARG A 91 -5.57 8.26 1.09
N GLY A 92 -5.05 7.04 0.98
CA GLY A 92 -5.43 5.91 1.81
C GLY A 92 -6.79 5.36 1.42
N ILE A 93 -7.26 5.66 0.20
CA ILE A 93 -8.58 5.31 -0.30
C ILE A 93 -8.41 4.72 -1.69
N GLY A 94 -8.86 3.49 -1.88
CA GLY A 94 -8.68 2.70 -3.11
C GLY A 94 -9.86 1.77 -3.36
N TRP A 95 -10.33 1.74 -4.59
CA TRP A 95 -11.40 0.88 -5.10
C TRP A 95 -10.80 -0.47 -5.53
N CYS A 96 -11.63 -1.47 -5.85
CA CYS A 96 -11.16 -2.83 -6.14
C CYS A 96 -10.05 -2.88 -7.20
N ASP A 97 -10.20 -2.12 -8.29
CA ASP A 97 -9.21 -1.98 -9.36
C ASP A 97 -7.98 -1.18 -8.92
N GLN A 98 -8.16 -0.11 -8.16
CA GLN A 98 -7.06 0.71 -7.64
C GLN A 98 -6.16 -0.08 -6.65
N GLN A 99 -6.78 -0.87 -5.76
CA GLN A 99 -6.05 -1.76 -4.84
C GLN A 99 -5.32 -2.88 -5.59
N ALA A 100 -5.98 -3.51 -6.57
CA ALA A 100 -5.33 -4.49 -7.43
C ALA A 100 -4.15 -3.87 -8.21
N ASN A 101 -4.32 -2.65 -8.69
CA ASN A 101 -3.29 -1.90 -9.40
C ASN A 101 -2.06 -1.63 -8.52
N LEU A 102 -2.24 -1.32 -7.22
CA LEU A 102 -1.13 -1.15 -6.29
C LEU A 102 -0.31 -2.45 -6.14
N ILE A 103 -0.97 -3.59 -5.96
CA ILE A 103 -0.28 -4.90 -5.87
C ILE A 103 0.53 -5.16 -7.14
N VAL A 104 -0.10 -5.04 -8.32
CA VAL A 104 0.56 -5.29 -9.61
C VAL A 104 1.74 -4.32 -9.82
N THR A 105 1.56 -3.05 -9.47
CA THR A 105 2.59 -2.01 -9.55
C THR A 105 3.82 -2.38 -8.73
N LEU A 106 3.64 -2.82 -7.48
CA LEU A 106 4.74 -3.16 -6.60
C LEU A 106 5.36 -4.53 -6.98
N ALA A 107 4.54 -5.51 -7.36
CA ALA A 107 5.01 -6.83 -7.81
C ALA A 107 5.91 -6.73 -9.06
N GLN A 108 5.54 -5.91 -10.04
CA GLN A 108 6.36 -5.69 -11.23
C GLN A 108 7.73 -5.06 -10.93
N ARG A 109 7.86 -4.29 -9.84
CA ARG A 109 9.15 -3.74 -9.37
C ARG A 109 10.02 -4.79 -8.69
N LEU A 110 9.42 -5.86 -8.20
CA LEU A 110 10.10 -7.08 -7.74
C LEU A 110 10.43 -8.04 -8.89
N GLY A 111 10.11 -7.69 -10.15
CA GLY A 111 10.29 -8.57 -11.30
C GLY A 111 9.21 -9.66 -11.42
N ILE A 112 8.12 -9.55 -10.66
CA ILE A 112 6.98 -10.48 -10.71
C ILE A 112 5.97 -9.91 -11.71
N LYS A 113 5.67 -10.68 -12.77
CA LYS A 113 4.65 -10.26 -13.74
C LYS A 113 3.28 -10.26 -13.07
N GLY A 114 2.45 -9.31 -13.46
CA GLY A 114 1.08 -9.24 -12.96
C GLY A 114 0.19 -8.36 -13.81
N HIS A 115 -1.11 -8.55 -13.68
CA HIS A 115 -2.15 -7.78 -14.34
C HIS A 115 -3.39 -7.66 -13.45
N ILE A 116 -4.31 -6.76 -13.82
CA ILE A 116 -5.61 -6.64 -13.15
C ILE A 116 -6.61 -7.49 -13.93
N LEU A 117 -7.40 -8.28 -13.21
CA LEU A 117 -8.51 -9.05 -13.74
C LEU A 117 -9.83 -8.38 -13.38
N ALA A 118 -10.60 -7.99 -14.41
CA ALA A 118 -11.99 -7.56 -14.26
C ALA A 118 -12.91 -8.77 -14.13
N LEU A 119 -13.69 -8.83 -13.05
CA LEU A 119 -14.67 -9.88 -12.78
C LEU A 119 -16.08 -9.39 -13.14
N HIS A 120 -16.77 -10.19 -13.95
CA HIS A 120 -18.13 -9.89 -14.40
C HIS A 120 -19.09 -10.92 -13.84
N ARG A 121 -20.27 -10.50 -13.37
CA ARG A 121 -21.40 -11.42 -13.27
C ARG A 121 -21.85 -11.87 -14.66
N LYS A 122 -22.35 -13.09 -14.75
CA LYS A 122 -22.97 -13.60 -15.96
C LYS A 122 -24.09 -12.65 -16.41
N GLY A 123 -24.03 -12.20 -17.67
CA GLY A 123 -25.02 -11.28 -18.25
C GLY A 123 -24.81 -9.79 -17.95
N VAL A 124 -23.73 -9.41 -17.26
CA VAL A 124 -23.42 -7.99 -16.97
C VAL A 124 -22.23 -7.53 -17.81
N SER A 125 -22.37 -6.40 -18.51
CA SER A 125 -21.34 -5.84 -19.40
C SER A 125 -20.26 -5.02 -18.68
N VAL A 126 -20.58 -4.49 -17.49
CA VAL A 126 -19.67 -3.69 -16.66
C VAL A 126 -19.07 -4.58 -15.57
N SER A 127 -17.75 -4.53 -15.44
CA SER A 127 -17.06 -5.23 -14.35
C SER A 127 -17.56 -4.72 -13.00
N GLN A 128 -17.92 -5.63 -12.11
CA GLN A 128 -18.41 -5.29 -10.77
C GLN A 128 -17.32 -5.40 -9.71
N HIS A 129 -16.21 -6.07 -10.05
CA HIS A 129 -15.09 -6.26 -9.16
C HIS A 129 -13.79 -6.40 -9.94
N SER A 130 -12.66 -6.10 -9.32
CA SER A 130 -11.35 -6.30 -9.92
C SER A 130 -10.37 -6.86 -8.89
N VAL A 131 -9.47 -7.73 -9.36
CA VAL A 131 -8.48 -8.42 -8.53
C VAL A 131 -7.10 -8.37 -9.18
N ALA A 132 -6.06 -8.62 -8.39
CA ALA A 132 -4.70 -8.75 -8.92
C ALA A 132 -4.40 -10.22 -9.24
N GLU A 133 -3.79 -10.48 -10.40
CA GLU A 133 -3.22 -11.79 -10.72
C GLU A 133 -1.73 -11.64 -11.04
N VAL A 134 -0.90 -12.51 -10.45
CA VAL A 134 0.56 -12.48 -10.60
C VAL A 134 1.13 -13.84 -11.03
N GLU A 135 2.19 -13.83 -11.83
CA GLU A 135 2.85 -15.05 -12.31
C GLU A 135 4.12 -15.32 -11.48
N ILE A 136 4.17 -16.48 -10.81
CA ILE A 136 5.32 -16.95 -10.04
C ILE A 136 5.66 -18.37 -10.48
N GLY A 137 6.88 -18.59 -10.96
CA GLY A 137 7.33 -19.92 -11.40
C GLY A 137 6.48 -20.52 -12.53
N GLY A 138 5.96 -19.69 -13.44
CA GLY A 138 5.11 -20.13 -14.55
C GLY A 138 3.64 -20.42 -14.17
N ARG A 139 3.24 -20.18 -12.92
CA ARG A 139 1.86 -20.33 -12.45
C ARG A 139 1.26 -18.99 -12.01
N TRP A 140 -0.01 -18.78 -12.31
CA TRP A 140 -0.75 -17.60 -11.91
C TRP A 140 -1.40 -17.76 -10.53
N PHE A 141 -1.45 -16.67 -9.77
CA PHE A 141 -2.02 -16.61 -8.42
C PHE A 141 -2.88 -15.36 -8.27
N MET A 142 -4.10 -15.53 -7.76
CA MET A 142 -5.07 -14.44 -7.60
C MET A 142 -5.10 -13.89 -6.17
N PHE A 143 -5.19 -12.56 -6.06
CA PHE A 143 -5.26 -11.82 -4.81
C PHE A 143 -6.36 -10.76 -4.89
N ASP A 144 -7.31 -10.78 -3.95
CA ASP A 144 -8.41 -9.82 -3.86
C ASP A 144 -8.25 -8.93 -2.61
N PRO A 145 -7.47 -7.84 -2.69
CA PRO A 145 -7.24 -6.96 -1.54
C PRO A 145 -8.51 -6.29 -1.06
N SER A 146 -9.44 -5.92 -1.96
CA SER A 146 -10.67 -5.19 -1.62
C SER A 146 -11.60 -5.98 -0.71
N LEU A 147 -11.71 -7.29 -0.93
CA LEU A 147 -12.52 -8.19 -0.09
C LEU A 147 -11.67 -8.98 0.90
N ALA A 148 -10.36 -8.67 0.99
CA ALA A 148 -9.38 -9.39 1.79
C ALA A 148 -9.27 -10.90 1.47
N ARG A 149 -9.59 -11.36 0.24
CA ARG A 149 -9.67 -12.79 -0.07
C ARG A 149 -8.41 -13.33 -0.73
N ILE A 150 -8.00 -14.52 -0.26
CA ILE A 150 -7.02 -15.36 -0.93
C ILE A 150 -7.56 -16.79 -0.95
N TYR A 151 -7.87 -17.26 -2.15
CA TYR A 151 -8.44 -18.60 -2.36
C TYR A 151 -7.32 -19.63 -2.40
N ARG A 152 -7.54 -20.72 -1.68
CA ARG A 152 -6.67 -21.89 -1.66
C ARG A 152 -7.47 -23.14 -2.01
N ASN A 153 -6.80 -24.05 -2.70
CA ASN A 153 -7.34 -25.37 -2.94
C ASN A 153 -7.34 -26.15 -1.62
N ARG A 154 -8.48 -26.76 -1.26
CA ARG A 154 -8.67 -27.42 0.05
C ARG A 154 -7.77 -28.62 0.25
N SER A 155 -7.55 -29.44 -0.77
CA SER A 155 -6.76 -30.66 -0.66
C SER A 155 -5.26 -30.39 -0.58
N THR A 156 -4.78 -29.37 -1.30
CA THR A 156 -3.34 -29.05 -1.38
C THR A 156 -2.91 -27.88 -0.50
N GLY A 157 -3.85 -27.05 -0.05
CA GLY A 157 -3.58 -25.78 0.61
C GLY A 157 -2.92 -24.72 -0.29
N SER A 158 -2.72 -25.00 -1.59
CA SER A 158 -2.04 -24.09 -2.52
C SER A 158 -2.94 -22.93 -2.93
N VAL A 159 -2.34 -21.75 -3.13
CA VAL A 159 -3.05 -20.57 -3.64
C VAL A 159 -3.50 -20.83 -5.07
N MET A 160 -4.70 -20.37 -5.41
CA MET A 160 -5.32 -20.61 -6.72
C MET A 160 -5.21 -19.39 -7.64
N SER A 161 -5.11 -19.64 -8.93
CA SER A 161 -5.36 -18.69 -10.02
C SER A 161 -6.84 -18.35 -10.13
N ALA A 162 -7.17 -17.27 -10.83
CA ALA A 162 -8.56 -16.93 -11.11
C ALA A 162 -9.25 -18.06 -11.89
N ARG A 163 -8.56 -18.64 -12.89
CA ARG A 163 -9.08 -19.74 -13.69
C ARG A 163 -9.46 -20.97 -12.86
N GLU A 164 -8.57 -21.41 -11.97
CA GLU A 164 -8.87 -22.54 -11.08
C GLU A 164 -10.09 -22.27 -10.18
N ILE A 165 -10.28 -21.03 -9.74
CA ILE A 165 -11.43 -20.62 -8.93
C ILE A 165 -12.71 -20.66 -9.78
N GLN A 166 -12.69 -20.09 -10.99
CA GLN A 166 -13.83 -20.14 -11.91
C GLN A 166 -14.22 -21.58 -12.27
N ASP A 167 -13.25 -22.43 -12.59
CA ASP A 167 -13.51 -23.84 -12.91
C ASP A 167 -14.18 -24.55 -11.73
N ALA A 168 -13.75 -24.27 -10.50
CA ALA A 168 -14.40 -24.80 -9.29
C ALA A 168 -15.82 -24.25 -9.09
N VAL A 169 -16.02 -22.94 -9.25
CA VAL A 169 -17.32 -22.27 -9.09
C VAL A 169 -18.33 -22.73 -10.15
N THR A 170 -17.93 -22.79 -11.43
CA THR A 170 -18.78 -23.25 -12.54
C THR A 170 -19.14 -24.73 -12.40
N ALA A 171 -18.25 -25.55 -11.86
CA ALA A 171 -18.52 -26.95 -11.56
C ALA A 171 -19.32 -27.18 -10.25
N GLY A 172 -19.70 -26.12 -9.54
CA GLY A 172 -20.40 -26.22 -8.24
C GLY A 172 -19.53 -26.78 -7.11
N ARG A 173 -18.21 -26.86 -7.28
CA ARG A 173 -17.25 -27.43 -6.32
C ARG A 173 -16.74 -26.41 -5.30
N PHE A 174 -17.66 -25.65 -4.69
CA PHE A 174 -17.31 -24.65 -3.69
C PHE A 174 -16.65 -25.26 -2.44
N SER A 175 -16.95 -26.53 -2.14
CA SER A 175 -16.28 -27.31 -1.09
C SER A 175 -14.78 -27.39 -1.28
N ASP A 176 -14.28 -27.29 -2.50
CA ASP A 176 -12.86 -27.42 -2.81
C ASP A 176 -12.09 -26.13 -2.50
N LEU A 177 -12.79 -25.05 -2.16
CA LEU A 177 -12.21 -23.75 -1.86
C LEU A 177 -12.06 -23.58 -0.34
N ILE A 178 -10.85 -23.20 0.09
CA ILE A 178 -10.61 -22.56 1.37
C ILE A 178 -10.39 -21.08 1.06
N ASN A 179 -11.34 -20.24 1.48
CA ASN A 179 -11.09 -18.81 1.49
C ASN A 179 -10.36 -18.46 2.79
N ILE A 180 -9.16 -17.90 2.68
CA ILE A 180 -8.53 -17.23 3.82
C ILE A 180 -9.03 -15.78 3.79
N VAL A 181 -9.92 -15.49 4.76
CA VAL A 181 -10.46 -14.20 5.26
C VAL A 181 -11.79 -13.68 4.66
N GLU A 182 -12.91 -14.08 5.25
CA GLU A 182 -13.79 -13.41 6.24
C GLU A 182 -14.87 -14.45 6.60
N PRO A 183 -15.28 -14.65 7.86
CA PRO A 183 -16.47 -15.44 8.19
C PRO A 183 -17.68 -14.51 8.06
N GLY A 184 -18.38 -14.57 6.94
CA GLY A 184 -19.61 -13.78 6.78
C GLY A 184 -20.04 -13.46 5.36
N GLU A 185 -19.11 -13.48 4.40
CA GLU A 185 -19.45 -13.16 3.01
C GLU A 185 -19.33 -14.37 2.07
N GLN A 186 -20.33 -15.24 2.09
CA GLN A 186 -20.63 -16.05 0.90
C GLN A 186 -21.11 -15.16 -0.27
N ALA A 187 -21.55 -13.93 0.04
CA ALA A 187 -21.88 -12.91 -0.95
C ALA A 187 -20.66 -12.57 -1.82
N GLY A 188 -20.86 -12.54 -3.14
CA GLY A 188 -19.82 -12.22 -4.11
C GLY A 188 -19.11 -13.41 -4.74
N LEU A 189 -19.40 -14.66 -4.35
CA LEU A 189 -18.89 -15.85 -5.09
C LEU A 189 -19.43 -15.91 -6.53
N ASP A 190 -20.62 -15.35 -6.75
CA ASP A 190 -21.23 -15.19 -8.07
C ASP A 190 -20.42 -14.28 -9.00
N LEU A 191 -19.61 -13.36 -8.47
CA LEU A 191 -18.66 -12.56 -9.26
C LEU A 191 -17.59 -13.43 -9.92
N TYR A 192 -17.26 -14.57 -9.32
CA TYR A 192 -16.25 -15.50 -9.81
C TYR A 192 -16.81 -16.56 -10.78
N ALA A 193 -18.13 -16.59 -10.96
CA ALA A 193 -18.80 -17.53 -11.87
C ALA A 193 -18.86 -17.01 -13.32
N GLY A 194 -18.72 -15.71 -13.53
CA GLY A 194 -18.76 -15.11 -14.87
C GLY A 194 -17.36 -14.91 -15.49
N PRO A 195 -17.28 -14.34 -16.71
CA PRO A 195 -16.04 -14.28 -17.47
C PRO A 195 -15.03 -13.33 -16.85
N PHE A 196 -13.76 -13.73 -16.88
CA PHE A 196 -12.64 -12.84 -16.54
C PHE A 196 -12.12 -12.15 -17.78
N ARG A 197 -11.80 -10.86 -17.63
CA ARG A 197 -11.12 -10.11 -18.68
C ARG A 197 -9.85 -9.51 -18.09
N PRO A 198 -8.67 -9.97 -18.52
CA PRO A 198 -7.45 -9.26 -18.18
C PRO A 198 -7.51 -7.89 -18.84
N PHE A 199 -7.25 -6.84 -18.07
CA PHE A 199 -6.91 -5.56 -18.63
C PHE A 199 -5.55 -5.15 -18.08
N GLY A 200 -4.62 -4.97 -19.02
CA GLY A 200 -3.27 -4.60 -18.68
C GLY A 200 -3.23 -3.13 -18.29
N VAL A 201 -2.67 -2.84 -17.13
CA VAL A 201 -2.02 -1.54 -16.96
C VAL A 201 -0.76 -1.62 -17.82
N ASN A 202 -0.83 -1.07 -19.03
CA ASN A 202 0.26 -1.21 -20.00
C ASN A 202 1.44 -0.32 -19.60
N TYR A 203 2.25 -0.79 -18.64
CA TYR A 203 3.50 -0.14 -18.28
C TYR A 203 4.58 -0.27 -19.36
N ASN A 204 4.35 -1.03 -20.43
CA ASN A 204 5.27 -1.10 -21.55
C ASN A 204 5.08 0.06 -22.54
N GLN A 205 3.96 0.80 -22.46
CA GLN A 205 3.77 2.09 -23.15
C GLN A 205 4.43 3.26 -22.40
N ILE A 206 5.56 2.98 -21.76
CA ILE A 206 6.36 3.99 -21.11
C ILE A 206 7.33 4.52 -22.16
N GLY A 207 7.15 5.78 -22.56
CA GLY A 207 8.08 6.45 -23.46
C GLY A 207 9.52 6.30 -22.94
N VAL A 208 10.48 6.19 -23.87
CA VAL A 208 11.91 5.94 -23.60
C VAL A 208 12.45 6.79 -22.44
N LEU A 209 12.07 8.07 -22.40
CA LEU A 209 12.47 8.99 -21.33
C LEU A 209 12.01 8.51 -19.94
N ARG A 210 10.77 8.06 -19.78
CA ARG A 210 10.24 7.60 -18.49
C ARG A 210 10.85 6.25 -18.09
N ALA A 211 11.23 5.39 -19.03
CA ALA A 211 11.98 4.17 -18.76
C ALA A 211 13.39 4.49 -18.26
N LEU A 212 14.07 5.45 -18.90
CA LEU A 212 15.38 5.94 -18.46
C LEU A 212 15.32 6.55 -17.05
N VAL A 213 14.34 7.43 -16.82
CA VAL A 213 14.12 8.08 -15.51
C VAL A 213 13.93 7.06 -14.38
N ARG A 214 13.13 6.00 -14.62
CA ARG A 214 12.95 4.91 -13.64
C ARG A 214 14.22 4.12 -13.42
N SER A 215 14.99 3.86 -14.49
CA SER A 215 16.24 3.11 -14.40
C SER A 215 17.29 3.86 -13.57
N LEU A 216 17.38 5.18 -13.75
CA LEU A 216 18.21 6.05 -12.92
C LEU A 216 17.76 6.00 -11.46
N ALA A 217 16.48 6.25 -11.17
CA ALA A 217 15.95 6.21 -9.80
C ALA A 217 16.22 4.87 -9.09
N ARG A 218 16.11 3.74 -9.81
CA ARG A 218 16.45 2.41 -9.30
C ARG A 218 17.92 2.24 -9.02
N LEU A 219 18.78 2.72 -9.92
CA LEU A 219 20.23 2.68 -9.74
C LEU A 219 20.64 3.49 -8.51
N ASP A 220 20.17 4.73 -8.39
CA ASP A 220 20.49 5.60 -7.26
C ASP A 220 19.97 5.02 -5.94
N HIS A 221 18.74 4.51 -5.94
CA HIS A 221 18.19 3.84 -4.76
C HIS A 221 18.98 2.57 -4.42
N ARG A 222 19.47 1.81 -5.41
CA ARG A 222 20.31 0.63 -5.15
C ARG A 222 21.66 1.00 -4.54
N LEU A 223 22.23 2.13 -4.95
CA LEU A 223 23.55 2.59 -4.48
C LEU A 223 23.49 3.27 -3.11
N PHE A 224 22.46 4.08 -2.88
CA PHE A 224 22.36 4.97 -1.71
C PHE A 224 21.18 4.64 -0.78
N GLY A 225 20.34 3.68 -1.16
CA GLY A 225 19.18 3.24 -0.39
C GLY A 225 18.19 4.35 -0.09
N ARG A 226 17.64 4.27 1.12
CA ARG A 226 16.65 5.23 1.63
C ARG A 226 17.21 6.64 1.86
N LEU A 227 18.54 6.81 1.99
CA LEU A 227 19.14 8.14 2.16
C LEU A 227 18.87 9.01 0.93
N PHE A 228 19.10 8.47 -0.27
CA PHE A 228 18.83 9.20 -1.51
C PHE A 228 17.35 9.52 -1.67
N THR A 229 16.44 8.58 -1.37
CA THR A 229 15.00 8.85 -1.38
C THR A 229 14.64 10.03 -0.47
N ARG A 230 15.20 10.11 0.74
CA ARG A 230 14.94 11.19 1.70
C ARG A 230 15.41 12.54 1.17
N VAL A 231 16.64 12.61 0.67
CA VAL A 231 17.22 13.86 0.12
C VAL A 231 16.44 14.32 -1.11
N TYR A 232 16.16 13.41 -2.04
CA TYR A 232 15.40 13.73 -3.25
C TYR A 232 13.98 14.18 -2.93
N GLN A 233 13.30 13.51 -1.99
CA GLN A 233 11.96 13.90 -1.54
C GLN A 233 11.94 15.29 -0.90
N ASP A 234 12.92 15.62 -0.06
CA ASP A 234 13.01 16.97 0.53
C ASP A 234 13.22 18.04 -0.55
N ALA A 235 14.10 17.79 -1.52
CA ALA A 235 14.33 18.68 -2.65
C ALA A 235 13.07 18.83 -3.54
N TYR A 236 12.39 17.72 -3.80
CA TYR A 236 11.14 17.70 -4.56
C TYR A 236 10.06 18.55 -3.86
N PHE A 237 9.87 18.38 -2.56
CA PHE A 237 8.91 19.20 -1.81
C PHE A 237 9.32 20.68 -1.77
N ALA A 238 10.60 21.00 -1.59
CA ALA A 238 11.06 22.39 -1.59
C ALA A 238 10.74 23.12 -2.91
N LEU A 239 10.79 22.44 -4.05
CA LEU A 239 10.57 23.05 -5.38
C LEU A 239 9.10 23.10 -5.81
N TYR A 240 8.36 22.02 -5.52
CA TYR A 240 7.04 21.77 -6.12
C TYR A 240 5.89 21.86 -5.13
N ASP A 241 6.17 21.78 -3.83
CA ASP A 241 5.15 21.85 -2.79
C ASP A 241 4.99 23.31 -2.33
N ARG A 242 4.52 24.15 -3.26
CA ARG A 242 4.48 25.63 -3.15
C ARG A 242 3.31 26.17 -2.32
N GLY A 243 2.54 25.35 -1.62
CA GLY A 243 1.35 25.79 -0.89
C GLY A 243 1.09 25.01 0.38
N ARG A 244 0.73 25.71 1.46
CA ARG A 244 0.17 25.13 2.71
C ARG A 244 -1.31 24.75 2.54
N ALA A 245 -1.75 24.44 1.32
CA ALA A 245 -3.12 24.01 1.13
C ALA A 245 -3.33 22.75 1.99
N PRO A 246 -4.45 22.67 2.72
CA PRO A 246 -4.83 21.51 3.51
C PRO A 246 -4.48 20.15 2.91
N ASP A 247 -4.82 19.96 1.64
CA ASP A 247 -4.68 18.70 0.93
C ASP A 247 -3.21 18.38 0.64
N ASP A 248 -2.42 19.40 0.32
CA ASP A 248 -0.98 19.25 0.08
C ASP A 248 -0.25 18.84 1.35
N LEU A 249 -0.63 19.40 2.51
CA LEU A 249 -0.07 19.01 3.81
C LEU A 249 -0.37 17.56 4.17
N TYR A 250 -1.61 17.08 3.97
CA TYR A 250 -1.93 15.67 4.22
C TYR A 250 -1.16 14.74 3.29
N ARG A 251 -1.10 15.06 1.99
CA ARG A 251 -0.32 14.28 1.01
C ARG A 251 1.15 14.20 1.43
N ARG A 252 1.74 15.32 1.84
CA ARG A 252 3.12 15.39 2.33
C ARG A 252 3.32 14.54 3.58
N ALA A 253 2.46 14.66 4.59
CA ALA A 253 2.51 13.87 5.82
C ALA A 253 2.48 12.36 5.51
N LYS A 254 1.56 11.95 4.63
CA LYS A 254 1.43 10.57 4.20
C LYS A 254 2.65 10.07 3.43
N LEU A 255 3.23 10.88 2.55
CA LEU A 255 4.46 10.52 1.83
C LEU A 255 5.66 10.39 2.78
N TYR A 256 5.77 11.21 3.82
CA TYR A 256 6.75 11.01 4.89
C TYR A 256 6.51 9.70 5.64
N TYR A 257 5.27 9.40 6.02
CA TYR A 257 4.91 8.14 6.66
C TYR A 257 5.29 6.92 5.80
N LEU A 258 4.94 6.93 4.50
CA LEU A 258 5.20 5.83 3.57
C LEU A 258 6.71 5.59 3.37
N THR A 259 7.51 6.65 3.39
CA THR A 259 8.99 6.58 3.29
C THR A 259 9.70 6.36 4.63
N GLY A 260 8.95 6.15 5.72
CA GLY A 260 9.50 5.83 7.05
C GLY A 260 10.13 7.03 7.77
N ARG A 261 9.68 8.24 7.46
CA ARG A 261 10.12 9.49 8.09
C ARG A 261 9.10 9.95 9.12
N TYR A 262 8.94 9.15 10.18
CA TYR A 262 7.78 9.23 11.06
C TYR A 262 7.72 10.52 11.88
N GLU A 263 8.86 11.10 12.25
CA GLU A 263 8.94 12.36 12.99
C GLU A 263 8.41 13.52 12.13
N LYS A 264 8.89 13.60 10.87
CA LYS A 264 8.36 14.59 9.91
C LYS A 264 6.88 14.35 9.62
N ALA A 265 6.47 13.08 9.51
CA ALA A 265 5.07 12.72 9.30
C ALA A 265 4.18 13.16 10.48
N ASP A 266 4.57 12.91 11.73
CA ASP A 266 3.81 13.31 12.92
C ASP A 266 3.65 14.83 12.99
N ALA A 267 4.75 15.58 12.79
CA ALA A 267 4.72 17.04 12.76
C ALA A 267 3.75 17.56 11.68
N THR A 268 3.86 17.04 10.45
CA THR A 268 2.98 17.46 9.36
C THR A 268 1.52 17.01 9.59
N PHE A 269 1.26 15.83 10.17
CA PHE A 269 -0.11 15.43 10.55
C PHE A 269 -0.69 16.32 11.65
N ALA A 270 0.12 16.75 12.62
CA ALA A 270 -0.32 17.70 13.65
C ALA A 270 -0.74 19.04 13.03
N GLU A 271 0.02 19.55 12.05
CA GLU A 271 -0.36 20.74 11.28
C GLU A 271 -1.66 20.54 10.49
N VAL A 272 -1.84 19.37 9.87
CA VAL A 272 -3.09 19.02 9.17
C VAL A 272 -4.28 19.05 10.13
N LEU A 273 -4.14 18.51 11.35
CA LEU A 273 -5.21 18.42 12.34
C LEU A 273 -5.52 19.75 13.04
N ALA A 274 -4.58 20.70 13.04
CA ALA A 274 -4.75 22.03 13.61
C ALA A 274 -5.62 22.95 12.72
N ALA A 275 -5.67 22.69 11.41
CA ALA A 275 -6.50 23.45 10.49
C ALA A 275 -7.93 22.87 10.41
N PRO A 276 -8.97 23.69 10.19
CA PRO A 276 -10.30 23.19 9.86
C PRO A 276 -10.25 22.36 8.58
N LYS A 277 -10.89 21.18 8.57
CA LYS A 277 -10.90 20.26 7.42
C LYS A 277 -12.30 19.72 7.14
N PRO A 278 -12.57 19.33 5.88
CA PRO A 278 -13.63 18.39 5.58
C PRO A 278 -13.52 17.12 6.43
N PHE A 279 -14.66 16.50 6.67
CA PHE A 279 -14.77 15.36 7.58
C PHE A 279 -13.76 14.24 7.27
N TRP A 280 -13.66 13.87 6.00
CA TRP A 280 -12.83 12.77 5.53
C TRP A 280 -11.34 12.99 5.76
N ASP A 281 -10.88 14.23 5.59
CA ASP A 281 -9.47 14.55 5.70
C ASP A 281 -9.03 14.57 7.16
N ARG A 282 -9.90 15.02 8.07
CA ARG A 282 -9.65 14.90 9.52
C ARG A 282 -9.61 13.44 9.96
N GLY A 283 -10.61 12.64 9.56
CA GLY A 283 -10.67 11.22 9.91
C GLY A 283 -9.44 10.46 9.40
N SER A 284 -9.04 10.70 8.15
CA SER A 284 -7.86 10.09 7.54
C SER A 284 -6.56 10.55 8.22
N ALA A 285 -6.44 11.85 8.54
CA ALA A 285 -5.28 12.38 9.27
C ALA A 285 -5.16 11.79 10.68
N LEU A 286 -6.27 11.67 11.43
CA LEU A 286 -6.26 11.02 12.75
C LEU A 286 -5.86 9.55 12.64
N LEU A 287 -6.41 8.81 11.67
CA LEU A 287 -6.07 7.41 11.45
C LEU A 287 -4.57 7.25 11.20
N TRP A 288 -4.06 7.98 10.22
CA TRP A 288 -2.68 7.84 9.79
C TRP A 288 -1.67 8.39 10.80
N ARG A 289 -2.03 9.43 11.56
CA ARG A 289 -1.23 9.89 12.70
C ARG A 289 -1.20 8.86 13.82
N GLY A 290 -2.34 8.26 14.19
CA GLY A 290 -2.41 7.20 15.19
C GLY A 290 -1.52 6.02 14.81
N VAL A 291 -1.59 5.57 13.56
CA VAL A 291 -0.72 4.52 13.00
C VAL A 291 0.76 4.94 13.01
N ASN A 292 1.06 6.19 12.64
CA ASN A 292 2.42 6.74 12.68
C ASN A 292 3.00 6.74 14.10
N LEU A 293 2.24 7.19 15.10
CA LEU A 293 2.65 7.21 16.51
C LEU A 293 2.92 5.79 17.03
N TYR A 294 2.13 4.80 16.63
CA TYR A 294 2.41 3.39 16.94
C TYR A 294 3.78 2.95 16.39
N ARG A 295 4.10 3.35 15.15
CA ARG A 295 5.41 3.04 14.53
C ARG A 295 6.59 3.73 15.21
N MET A 296 6.35 4.85 15.87
CA MET A 296 7.33 5.55 16.70
C MET A 296 7.39 5.01 18.14
N HIS A 297 6.68 3.92 18.45
CA HIS A 297 6.56 3.38 19.82
C HIS A 297 5.92 4.34 20.84
N ARG A 298 5.22 5.38 20.37
CA ARG A 298 4.47 6.34 21.20
C ARG A 298 3.06 5.81 21.48
N TYR A 299 2.99 4.63 22.09
CA TYR A 299 1.74 3.86 22.21
C TYR A 299 0.61 4.60 22.95
N PRO A 300 0.86 5.32 24.07
CA PRO A 300 -0.20 6.08 24.74
C PRO A 300 -0.80 7.17 23.84
N GLU A 301 0.04 7.84 23.05
CA GLU A 301 -0.39 8.91 22.15
C GLU A 301 -1.16 8.35 20.95
N SER A 302 -0.66 7.26 20.37
CA SER A 302 -1.35 6.50 19.33
C SER A 302 -2.76 6.09 19.76
N LEU A 303 -2.88 5.50 20.96
CA LEU A 303 -4.16 5.06 21.49
C LEU A 303 -5.14 6.24 21.66
N ARG A 304 -4.69 7.36 22.26
CA ARG A 304 -5.51 8.57 22.39
C ARG A 304 -5.98 9.12 21.03
N THR A 305 -5.10 9.17 20.04
CA THR A 305 -5.46 9.63 18.69
C THR A 305 -6.49 8.71 18.02
N LEU A 306 -6.38 7.39 18.21
CA LEU A 306 -7.35 6.41 17.68
C LEU A 306 -8.69 6.45 18.43
N GLU A 307 -8.69 6.76 19.73
CA GLU A 307 -9.90 7.01 20.51
C GLU A 307 -10.60 8.29 20.07
N GLU A 308 -9.84 9.37 19.80
CA GLU A 308 -10.37 10.59 19.19
C GLU A 308 -11.02 10.30 17.83
N LEU A 309 -10.35 9.54 16.96
CA LEU A 309 -10.93 9.11 15.69
C LEU A 309 -12.23 8.33 15.88
N ARG A 310 -12.26 7.39 16.82
CA ARG A 310 -13.47 6.61 17.12
C ARG A 310 -14.61 7.51 17.59
N SER A 311 -14.33 8.44 18.50
CA SER A 311 -15.32 9.42 18.97
C SER A 311 -15.82 10.29 17.82
N TYR A 312 -14.90 10.78 16.98
CA TYR A 312 -15.18 11.59 15.80
C TYR A 312 -16.10 10.86 14.81
N VAL A 313 -15.84 9.58 14.58
CA VAL A 313 -16.62 8.71 13.70
C VAL A 313 -18.00 8.36 14.29
N ASN A 314 -18.07 8.08 15.59
CA ASN A 314 -19.33 7.78 16.27
C ASN A 314 -20.25 9.01 16.42
N GLY A 315 -19.67 10.22 16.43
CA GLY A 315 -20.42 11.47 16.46
C GLY A 315 -21.12 11.83 15.15
N ILE A 316 -20.89 11.06 14.07
CA ILE A 316 -21.58 11.27 12.80
C ILE A 316 -22.98 10.66 12.92
N PRO A 317 -24.06 11.44 12.77
CA PRO A 317 -25.39 10.86 12.67
C PRO A 317 -25.43 9.92 11.44
N PRO A 318 -26.00 8.72 11.56
CA PRO A 318 -26.19 7.85 10.41
C PRO A 318 -27.04 8.62 9.39
N ARG A 319 -26.43 9.09 8.30
CA ARG A 319 -27.17 9.83 7.27
C ARG A 319 -28.27 8.91 6.73
N GLN A 320 -29.50 9.41 6.68
CA GLN A 320 -30.57 8.85 5.85
C GLN A 320 -30.03 8.78 4.42
N GLY A 321 -29.63 7.58 3.98
CA GLY A 321 -28.86 7.39 2.74
C GLY A 321 -27.84 6.24 2.79
N GLY A 322 -27.67 5.57 3.94
CA GLY A 322 -26.92 4.31 4.00
C GLY A 322 -25.42 4.47 3.72
N VAL A 323 -24.83 5.60 4.17
CA VAL A 323 -23.38 5.70 4.31
C VAL A 323 -23.01 4.90 5.56
N ASP A 324 -22.79 3.60 5.37
CA ASP A 324 -22.11 2.79 6.37
C ASP A 324 -20.74 3.44 6.60
N VAL A 325 -20.52 3.93 7.82
CA VAL A 325 -19.17 4.20 8.31
C VAL A 325 -18.35 2.93 7.99
N PRO A 326 -17.27 3.01 7.19
CA PRO A 326 -16.70 1.82 6.57
C PRO A 326 -16.17 0.87 7.64
N ARG A 327 -16.73 -0.34 7.66
CA ARG A 327 -16.25 -1.48 8.46
C ARG A 327 -14.73 -1.68 8.34
N VAL A 328 -14.17 -1.34 7.18
CA VAL A 328 -12.74 -1.45 6.86
C VAL A 328 -11.87 -0.45 7.65
N GLY A 329 -12.35 0.79 7.86
CA GLY A 329 -11.68 1.76 8.74
C GLY A 329 -11.72 1.29 10.19
N THR A 330 -12.88 0.77 10.62
CA THR A 330 -13.05 0.17 11.95
C THR A 330 -12.09 -0.99 12.19
N PHE A 331 -11.83 -1.84 11.18
CA PHE A 331 -10.84 -2.91 11.29
C PHE A 331 -9.44 -2.37 11.66
N VAL A 332 -8.94 -1.36 10.95
CA VAL A 332 -7.60 -0.81 11.20
C VAL A 332 -7.54 -0.09 12.54
N ILE A 333 -8.58 0.67 12.89
CA ILE A 333 -8.70 1.31 14.20
C ILE A 333 -8.63 0.25 15.31
N ASN A 334 -9.49 -0.77 15.25
CA ASN A 334 -9.54 -1.85 16.24
C ASN A 334 -8.20 -2.59 16.35
N LEU A 335 -7.58 -2.91 15.20
CA LEU A 335 -6.30 -3.60 15.18
C LEU A 335 -5.19 -2.78 15.84
N TYR A 336 -5.05 -1.49 15.50
CA TYR A 336 -4.00 -0.68 16.12
C TYR A 336 -4.31 -0.37 17.59
N GLN A 337 -5.58 -0.24 18.00
CA GLN A 337 -5.92 -0.13 19.42
C GLN A 337 -5.58 -1.41 20.19
N GLU A 338 -5.90 -2.59 19.64
CA GLU A 338 -5.50 -3.89 20.18
C GLU A 338 -3.98 -3.99 20.35
N LEU A 339 -3.21 -3.64 19.32
CA LEU A 339 -1.74 -3.68 19.35
C LEU A 339 -1.16 -2.70 20.37
N ASN A 340 -1.68 -1.48 20.44
CA ASN A 340 -1.29 -0.50 21.47
C ASN A 340 -1.56 -1.04 22.88
N CYS A 341 -2.73 -1.63 23.13
CA CYS A 341 -3.06 -2.23 24.42
C CYS A 341 -2.12 -3.39 24.78
N PHE A 342 -1.74 -4.25 23.83
CA PHE A 342 -0.74 -5.28 24.08
C PHE A 342 0.63 -4.69 24.44
N ALA A 343 1.11 -3.70 23.68
CA ALA A 343 2.38 -3.05 23.93
C ALA A 343 2.43 -2.34 25.30
N LEU A 344 1.28 -1.89 25.80
CA LEU A 344 1.12 -1.24 27.11
C LEU A 344 0.83 -2.22 28.27
N GLY A 345 0.84 -3.54 28.03
CA GLY A 345 0.53 -4.53 29.07
C GLY A 345 -0.94 -4.53 29.51
N ARG A 346 -1.88 -4.17 28.62
CA ARG A 346 -3.33 -4.08 28.87
C ARG A 346 -4.12 -5.16 28.09
N PRO A 347 -3.89 -6.47 28.31
CA PRO A 347 -4.44 -7.54 27.48
C PRO A 347 -5.97 -7.68 27.57
N ARG A 348 -6.60 -7.27 28.68
CA ARG A 348 -8.07 -7.29 28.80
C ARG A 348 -8.74 -6.31 27.82
N GLU A 349 -8.15 -5.13 27.65
CA GLU A 349 -8.65 -4.13 26.71
C GLU A 349 -8.32 -4.50 25.27
N ALA A 350 -7.14 -5.10 25.04
CA ALA A 350 -6.80 -5.66 23.74
C ALA A 350 -7.84 -6.69 23.29
N LYS A 351 -8.27 -7.60 24.18
CA LYS A 351 -9.34 -8.56 23.91
C LYS A 351 -10.69 -7.89 23.59
N ARG A 352 -11.01 -6.75 24.22
CA ARG A 352 -12.23 -5.98 23.92
C ARG A 352 -12.19 -5.45 22.48
N TYR A 353 -11.12 -4.76 22.10
CA TYR A 353 -10.96 -4.26 20.73
C TYR A 353 -10.94 -5.39 19.69
N ALA A 354 -10.35 -6.53 20.03
CA ALA A 354 -10.40 -7.73 19.20
C ALA A 354 -11.85 -8.23 19.04
N ALA A 355 -12.65 -8.29 20.12
CA ALA A 355 -14.03 -8.78 20.05
C ALA A 355 -14.94 -7.89 19.18
N GLU A 356 -14.66 -6.59 19.12
CA GLU A 356 -15.38 -5.64 18.26
C GLU A 356 -15.03 -5.78 16.76
N ASN A 357 -13.99 -6.54 16.44
CA ASN A 357 -13.53 -6.72 15.06
C ASN A 357 -14.22 -7.93 14.43
N GLN A 358 -15.12 -7.68 13.47
CA GLN A 358 -15.87 -8.72 12.74
C GLN A 358 -14.98 -9.56 11.80
N GLU A 359 -13.79 -9.07 11.51
CA GLU A 359 -12.80 -9.73 10.63
C GLU A 359 -12.28 -11.05 11.21
N SER A 360 -11.91 -11.99 10.33
CA SER A 360 -11.54 -13.34 10.75
C SER A 360 -10.41 -13.34 11.79
N ILE A 361 -10.54 -14.14 12.85
CA ILE A 361 -9.49 -14.32 13.87
C ILE A 361 -8.17 -14.75 13.23
N LEU A 362 -8.23 -15.54 12.15
CA LEU A 362 -7.07 -16.03 11.42
C LEU A 362 -6.31 -14.89 10.73
N TYR A 363 -7.03 -13.97 10.08
CA TYR A 363 -6.43 -12.80 9.45
C TYR A 363 -5.75 -11.90 10.47
N ARG A 364 -6.42 -11.65 11.59
CA ARG A 364 -5.87 -10.84 12.68
C ARG A 364 -4.59 -11.44 13.23
N LYS A 365 -4.59 -12.74 13.52
CA LYS A 365 -3.38 -13.45 13.98
C LYS A 365 -2.26 -13.36 12.95
N TRP A 366 -2.58 -13.47 11.66
CA TRP A 366 -1.59 -13.35 10.59
C TRP A 366 -0.99 -11.94 10.50
N ILE A 367 -1.82 -10.89 10.49
CA ILE A 367 -1.35 -9.51 10.47
C ILE A 367 -0.58 -9.17 11.74
N ALA A 368 -1.09 -9.53 12.92
CA ALA A 368 -0.43 -9.24 14.19
C ALA A 368 0.97 -9.86 14.22
N ARG A 369 1.11 -11.13 13.78
CA ARG A 369 2.43 -11.77 13.65
C ARG A 369 3.36 -11.01 12.72
N LYS A 370 2.87 -10.55 11.57
CA LYS A 370 3.66 -9.78 10.60
C LYS A 370 4.06 -8.41 11.13
N LEU A 371 3.14 -7.68 11.77
CA LEU A 371 3.41 -6.38 12.37
C LEU A 371 4.42 -6.48 13.52
N LEU A 372 4.27 -7.47 14.39
CA LEU A 372 5.20 -7.74 15.48
C LEU A 372 6.59 -8.13 14.96
N ALA A 373 6.64 -9.04 13.97
CA ALA A 373 7.90 -9.44 13.39
C ALA A 373 8.60 -8.27 12.69
N ASN A 374 7.87 -7.34 12.09
CA ASN A 374 8.45 -6.15 11.47
C ASN A 374 8.82 -5.05 12.48
N SER A 375 8.20 -5.00 13.67
CA SER A 375 8.65 -4.11 14.75
C SER A 375 9.92 -4.61 15.46
N LEU A 376 10.22 -5.91 15.35
CA LEU A 376 11.43 -6.51 15.93
C LEU A 376 12.65 -6.44 14.99
N ILE A 377 12.49 -6.07 13.72
CA ILE A 377 13.55 -6.03 12.69
C ILE A 377 14.03 -4.59 12.41
N GLN A 378 14.18 -3.75 13.41
CA GLN A 378 14.92 -2.49 13.25
C GLN A 378 16.04 -2.41 14.29
N PRO A 379 17.32 -2.55 13.89
CA PRO A 379 18.39 -1.89 14.62
C PRO A 379 18.24 -0.38 14.40
N SER A 380 18.48 0.36 15.49
CA SER A 380 18.58 1.81 15.60
C SER A 380 19.27 2.50 14.42
#